data_AF-A0A1M3TVV0-F1
#
_entry.id   AF-A0A1M3TVV0-F1
#
_cell.length_a   1.000
_cell.length_b   1.000
_cell.length_c   1.000
_cell.angle_alpha   90.00
_cell.angle_beta   90.00
_cell.angle_gamma   90.00
#
_symmetry.space_group_name_H-M   'P 1'
#
loop_
_entity.id
_entity.type
_entity.pdbx_description
1 polymer ?
#
loop_
_entity_poly.entity_id
_entity_poly.type
_entity_poly.pdbx_seq_one_letter_code
_entity_poly.pdbx_strand_id
1 'polypeptide(L)'
;MSPPHLPTTLTSLLTTLLLLTSFSLTTYTLTTYLHLAHTATSLVPKVIIHDTAIIATTSYHIFTTILTCLTFITIYFLFPKFITKSSGNSNPSWIQKPLTSLATLLLTTSLLAFTVILATRKMSFGDVGPRVTVYLDESLGEESLVYRDDGRGVAGLVVGWVGWIGAAVLCGLMMVGGKKEEKKGDEMWVEKGEVEESSRAESV
;
A
#
# COMPACT_ATOMS: atom_id res chain seq x y z
N MET A 1 2.27 32.00 12.58
CA MET A 1 2.29 30.54 12.79
C MET A 1 1.51 29.89 11.66
N SER A 2 2.20 29.25 10.71
CA SER A 2 1.54 28.53 9.62
C SER A 2 0.90 27.24 10.18
N PRO A 3 -0.36 26.91 9.86
CA PRO A 3 -0.99 25.71 10.39
C PRO A 3 -0.26 24.47 9.87
N PRO A 4 0.23 23.56 10.73
CA PRO A 4 0.96 22.34 10.33
C PRO A 4 0.08 21.31 9.59
N HIS A 5 -1.18 21.63 9.30
CA HIS A 5 -2.21 20.71 8.79
C HIS A 5 -2.37 20.74 7.27
N LEU A 6 -1.99 21.84 6.61
CA LEU A 6 -2.03 21.97 5.15
C LEU A 6 -1.04 21.03 4.42
N PRO A 7 0.23 20.87 4.86
CA PRO A 7 1.17 20.04 4.12
C PRO A 7 0.88 18.54 4.23
N THR A 8 0.37 18.05 5.37
CA THR A 8 0.11 16.62 5.60
C THR A 8 -1.14 16.13 4.88
N THR A 9 -2.20 16.95 4.86
CA THR A 9 -3.42 16.65 4.10
C THR A 9 -3.18 16.67 2.60
N LEU A 10 -2.41 17.64 2.11
CA LEU A 10 -1.99 17.69 0.69
C LEU A 10 -1.10 16.51 0.31
N THR A 11 -0.15 16.13 1.18
CA THR A 11 0.70 14.94 0.96
C THR A 11 -0.14 13.66 0.93
N SER A 12 -1.13 13.52 1.82
CA SER A 12 -2.06 12.39 1.84
C SER A 12 -2.93 12.31 0.58
N LEU A 13 -3.43 13.46 0.10
CA LEU A 13 -4.22 13.52 -1.13
C LEU A 13 -3.37 13.16 -2.36
N LEU A 14 -2.15 13.70 -2.46
CA LEU A 14 -1.24 13.35 -3.55
C LEU A 14 -0.88 11.86 -3.53
N THR A 15 -0.59 11.32 -2.35
CA THR A 15 -0.28 9.90 -2.15
C THR A 15 -1.44 9.02 -2.59
N THR A 16 -2.67 9.32 -2.16
CA THR A 16 -3.84 8.53 -2.52
C THR A 16 -4.16 8.59 -4.01
N LEU A 17 -3.97 9.74 -4.67
CA LEU A 17 -4.13 9.87 -6.13
C LEU A 17 -3.09 9.05 -6.91
N LEU A 18 -1.82 9.09 -6.50
CA LEU A 18 -0.76 8.29 -7.11
C LEU A 18 -1.04 6.79 -6.95
N LEU A 19 -1.40 6.36 -5.73
CA LEU A 19 -1.77 4.97 -5.46
C LEU A 19 -3.01 4.54 -6.26
N LEU A 20 -4.02 5.40 -6.41
CA LEU A 20 -5.20 5.10 -7.21
C LEU A 20 -4.85 4.98 -8.71
N THR A 21 -3.94 5.81 -9.21
CA THR A 21 -3.42 5.72 -10.58
C THR A 21 -2.66 4.41 -10.80
N SER A 22 -1.80 4.02 -9.83
CA SER A 22 -1.12 2.72 -9.82
C SER A 22 -2.12 1.56 -9.86
N PHE A 23 -3.17 1.64 -9.04
CA PHE A 23 -4.26 0.67 -9.01
C PHE A 23 -4.96 0.56 -10.37
N SER A 24 -5.31 1.67 -11.03
CA SER A 24 -5.98 1.66 -12.33
C SER A 24 -5.12 1.03 -13.42
N LEU A 25 -3.84 1.39 -13.48
CA LEU A 25 -2.88 0.80 -14.44
C LEU A 25 -2.70 -0.71 -14.20
N THR A 26 -2.53 -1.11 -12.94
CA THR A 26 -2.35 -2.52 -12.57
C THR A 26 -3.61 -3.35 -12.84
N THR A 27 -4.80 -2.79 -12.61
CA THR A 27 -6.08 -3.45 -12.91
C THR A 27 -6.26 -3.67 -14.40
N TYR A 28 -5.82 -2.70 -15.21
CA TYR A 28 -5.83 -2.86 -16.66
C TYR A 28 -4.92 -4.01 -17.08
N THR A 29 -3.67 -4.01 -16.60
CA THR A 29 -2.70 -5.08 -16.86
C THR A 29 -3.24 -6.46 -16.44
N LEU A 30 -3.86 -6.56 -15.26
CA LEU A 30 -4.51 -7.79 -14.79
C LEU A 30 -5.62 -8.25 -15.75
N THR A 31 -6.46 -7.33 -16.21
CA THR A 31 -7.55 -7.63 -17.14
C THR A 31 -7.02 -8.18 -18.47
N THR A 32 -5.94 -7.58 -18.98
CA THR A 32 -5.26 -8.06 -20.19
C THR A 32 -4.74 -9.49 -20.00
N TYR A 33 -4.03 -9.77 -18.90
CA TYR A 33 -3.51 -11.12 -18.64
C TYR A 33 -4.62 -12.15 -18.41
N LEU A 34 -5.73 -11.77 -17.77
CA LEU A 34 -6.90 -12.66 -17.65
C LEU A 34 -7.52 -12.97 -19.01
N HIS A 35 -7.59 -11.99 -19.90
CA HIS A 35 -8.11 -12.22 -21.25
C HIS A 35 -7.17 -13.12 -22.06
N LEU A 36 -5.86 -12.91 -21.98
CA LEU A 36 -4.86 -13.78 -22.60
C LEU A 36 -4.96 -15.21 -22.06
N ALA A 37 -5.08 -15.37 -20.75
CA ALA A 37 -5.23 -16.67 -20.12
C ALA A 37 -6.50 -17.39 -20.62
N HIS A 38 -7.63 -16.68 -20.71
CA HIS A 38 -8.88 -17.23 -21.24
C HIS A 38 -8.78 -17.60 -22.72
N THR A 39 -8.12 -16.78 -23.54
CA THR A 39 -7.90 -17.09 -24.97
C THR A 39 -7.01 -18.32 -25.13
N ALA A 40 -5.91 -18.40 -24.37
CA ALA A 40 -5.00 -19.55 -24.40
C ALA A 40 -5.69 -20.86 -23.98
N THR A 41 -6.52 -20.85 -22.92
CA THR A 41 -7.29 -22.04 -22.51
C THR A 41 -8.38 -22.42 -23.52
N SER A 42 -8.97 -21.45 -24.22
CA SER A 42 -9.96 -21.72 -25.26
C SER A 42 -9.34 -22.38 -26.50
N LEU A 43 -8.09 -22.05 -26.84
CA LEU A 43 -7.35 -22.66 -27.95
C LEU A 43 -6.87 -24.07 -27.61
N VAL A 44 -6.39 -24.29 -26.38
CA VAL A 44 -5.84 -25.57 -25.94
C VAL A 44 -6.35 -25.90 -24.54
N PRO A 45 -7.44 -26.69 -24.42
CA PRO A 45 -8.08 -26.97 -23.13
C PRO A 45 -7.24 -27.81 -22.16
N LYS A 46 -6.09 -28.35 -22.60
CA LYS A 46 -5.14 -29.10 -21.78
C LYS A 46 -4.01 -28.24 -21.19
N VAL A 47 -3.96 -26.95 -21.52
CA VAL A 47 -2.98 -26.01 -20.95
C VAL A 47 -3.35 -25.74 -19.49
N ILE A 48 -2.50 -26.17 -18.56
CA ILE A 48 -2.50 -25.69 -17.18
C ILE A 48 -1.60 -24.46 -17.16
N ILE A 49 -2.19 -23.27 -17.27
CA ILE A 49 -1.42 -22.02 -17.28
C ILE A 49 -0.81 -21.80 -15.90
N HIS A 50 0.52 -21.77 -15.80
CA HIS A 50 1.26 -21.53 -14.56
C HIS A 50 1.48 -20.02 -14.28
N ASP A 51 0.72 -19.15 -14.97
CA ASP A 51 0.72 -17.68 -14.84
C ASP A 51 0.01 -17.15 -13.59
N THR A 52 -0.21 -18.01 -12.60
CA THR A 52 -0.76 -17.59 -11.31
C THR A 52 0.13 -16.55 -10.63
N ALA A 53 1.43 -16.46 -10.97
CA ALA A 53 2.34 -15.52 -10.32
C ALA A 53 2.04 -14.04 -10.64
N ILE A 54 1.84 -13.67 -11.92
CA ILE A 54 1.52 -12.28 -12.28
C ILE A 54 0.11 -11.92 -11.82
N ILE A 55 -0.85 -12.83 -11.97
CA ILE A 55 -2.23 -12.65 -11.53
C ILE A 55 -2.30 -12.50 -10.01
N ALA A 56 -1.59 -13.34 -9.24
CA ALA A 56 -1.56 -13.26 -7.79
C ALA A 56 -0.87 -11.98 -7.30
N THR A 57 0.27 -11.59 -7.90
CA THR A 57 0.99 -10.38 -7.48
C THR A 57 0.24 -9.09 -7.83
N THR A 58 -0.34 -8.99 -9.02
CA THR A 58 -1.21 -7.85 -9.39
C THR A 58 -2.45 -7.76 -8.51
N SER A 59 -3.11 -8.89 -8.23
CA SER A 59 -4.27 -8.94 -7.32
C SER A 59 -3.88 -8.53 -5.88
N TYR A 60 -2.73 -8.98 -5.40
CA TYR A 60 -2.19 -8.60 -4.10
C TYR A 60 -1.85 -7.10 -4.06
N HIS A 61 -1.27 -6.55 -5.12
CA HIS A 61 -1.00 -5.12 -5.24
C HIS A 61 -2.29 -4.30 -5.21
N ILE A 62 -3.32 -4.71 -5.95
CA ILE A 62 -4.65 -4.08 -5.95
C ILE A 62 -5.23 -4.04 -4.53
N PHE A 63 -5.26 -5.18 -3.84
CA PHE A 63 -5.80 -5.28 -2.48
C PHE A 63 -5.07 -4.34 -1.51
N THR A 64 -3.74 -4.40 -1.49
CA THR A 64 -2.92 -3.59 -0.58
C THR A 64 -3.01 -2.10 -0.88
N THR A 65 -3.15 -1.72 -2.15
CA THR A 65 -3.33 -0.33 -2.57
C THR A 65 -4.67 0.23 -2.09
N ILE A 66 -5.78 -0.50 -2.28
CA ILE A 66 -7.10 -0.10 -1.78
C ILE A 66 -7.11 0.00 -0.25
N LEU A 67 -6.57 -1.02 0.43
CA LEU A 67 -6.44 -1.03 1.89
C LEU A 67 -5.67 0.20 2.40
N THR A 68 -4.57 0.54 1.72
CA THR A 68 -3.74 1.69 2.07
C THR A 68 -4.47 3.00 1.84
N CYS A 69 -5.12 3.18 0.69
CA CYS A 69 -5.93 4.36 0.41
C CYS A 69 -7.05 4.54 1.43
N LEU A 70 -7.79 3.47 1.77
CA LEU A 70 -8.84 3.52 2.79
C LEU A 70 -8.28 3.91 4.16
N THR A 71 -7.12 3.38 4.53
CA THR A 71 -6.45 3.70 5.79
C THR A 71 -6.09 5.19 5.85
N PHE A 72 -5.45 5.72 4.82
CA PHE A 72 -5.06 7.14 4.76
C PHE A 72 -6.25 8.08 4.68
N ILE A 73 -7.29 7.77 3.90
CA ILE A 73 -8.53 8.55 3.85
C ILE A 73 -9.20 8.57 5.23
N THR A 74 -9.30 7.41 5.88
CA THR A 74 -9.95 7.31 7.18
C THR A 74 -9.22 8.16 8.23
N ILE A 75 -7.89 8.04 8.31
CA ILE A 75 -7.07 8.71 9.33
C ILE A 75 -6.96 10.22 9.09
N TYR A 76 -6.73 10.65 7.84
CA TYR A 76 -6.44 12.05 7.55
C TYR A 76 -7.66 12.88 7.13
N PHE A 77 -8.73 12.25 6.61
CA PHE A 77 -9.90 12.96 6.08
C PHE A 77 -11.18 12.76 6.91
N LEU A 78 -11.49 11.53 7.35
CA LEU A 78 -12.70 11.27 8.15
C LEU A 78 -12.53 11.60 9.64
N PHE A 79 -11.34 11.36 10.19
CA PHE A 79 -11.07 11.56 11.62
C PHE A 79 -10.00 12.64 11.93
N PRO A 80 -10.00 13.84 11.28
CA PRO A 80 -9.01 14.88 11.58
C PRO A 80 -9.14 15.39 13.03
N LYS A 81 -10.35 15.33 13.61
CA LYS A 81 -10.67 15.73 15.00
C LYS A 81 -10.08 14.81 16.08
N PHE A 82 -9.60 13.62 15.76
CA PHE A 82 -8.93 12.78 16.77
C PHE A 82 -7.49 13.24 17.02
N ILE A 83 -6.80 13.78 16.01
CA ILE A 83 -5.52 14.50 16.21
C ILE A 83 -5.74 15.83 16.96
N THR A 84 -6.97 16.34 17.01
CA THR A 84 -7.32 17.63 17.63
C THR A 84 -8.52 17.53 18.56
N LYS A 85 -8.39 16.84 19.72
CA LYS A 85 -9.05 17.30 20.95
C LYS A 85 -8.37 16.80 22.23
N SER A 86 -7.47 17.64 22.72
CA SER A 86 -7.01 17.74 24.11
C SER A 86 -8.16 18.10 25.09
N SER A 87 -9.21 17.29 25.15
CA SER A 87 -10.25 17.40 26.18
C SER A 87 -10.82 16.02 26.47
N GLY A 88 -10.16 15.31 27.38
CA GLY A 88 -10.72 14.17 28.10
C GLY A 88 -10.94 12.91 27.26
N ASN A 89 -9.93 12.03 27.25
CA ASN A 89 -10.10 10.58 27.09
C ASN A 89 -10.27 9.96 25.69
N SER A 90 -9.64 10.48 24.62
CA SER A 90 -9.50 9.68 23.39
C SER A 90 -8.11 9.77 22.79
N ASN A 91 -7.21 8.91 23.28
CA ASN A 91 -5.95 8.58 22.61
C ASN A 91 -6.23 8.11 21.17
N PRO A 92 -5.82 8.82 20.11
CA PRO A 92 -5.91 8.31 18.74
C PRO A 92 -4.86 7.24 18.42
N SER A 93 -4.01 6.90 19.37
CA SER A 93 -2.66 6.45 19.08
C SER A 93 -2.50 4.93 18.93
N TRP A 94 -3.27 4.11 19.66
CA TRP A 94 -2.90 2.70 19.78
C TRP A 94 -3.28 1.83 18.58
N ILE A 95 -4.42 2.10 17.91
CA ILE A 95 -4.90 1.26 16.79
C ILE A 95 -4.47 1.85 15.44
N GLN A 96 -4.38 3.18 15.32
CA GLN A 96 -4.10 3.82 14.04
C GLN A 96 -2.62 3.70 13.64
N LYS A 97 -1.69 3.77 14.60
CA LYS A 97 -0.24 3.56 14.37
C LYS A 97 0.04 2.16 13.79
N PRO A 98 -0.37 1.05 14.43
CA PRO A 98 -0.12 -0.28 13.88
C PRO A 98 -0.90 -0.52 12.58
N LEU A 99 -2.12 0.05 12.43
CA LEU A 99 -2.87 -0.08 11.18
C LEU A 99 -2.17 0.61 10.00
N THR A 100 -1.67 1.84 10.20
CA THR A 100 -0.92 2.57 9.17
C THR A 100 0.40 1.89 8.86
N SER A 101 1.10 1.40 9.89
CA SER A 101 2.33 0.63 9.74
C SER A 101 2.09 -0.66 8.97
N LEU A 102 1.01 -1.40 9.28
CA LEU A 102 0.65 -2.65 8.62
C LEU A 102 0.26 -2.40 7.16
N ALA A 103 -0.55 -1.38 6.89
CA ALA A 103 -0.93 -1.01 5.52
C ALA A 103 0.32 -0.66 4.69
N THR A 104 1.22 0.16 5.25
CA THR A 104 2.48 0.54 4.58
C THR A 104 3.38 -0.68 4.36
N LEU A 105 3.48 -1.59 5.33
CA LEU A 105 4.25 -2.83 5.19
C LEU A 105 3.69 -3.71 4.08
N LEU A 106 2.38 -3.94 4.07
CA LEU A 106 1.70 -4.74 3.04
C LEU A 106 1.83 -4.11 1.64
N LEU A 107 1.76 -2.78 1.54
CA LEU A 107 2.03 -2.08 0.29
C LEU A 107 3.49 -2.26 -0.15
N THR A 108 4.43 -2.23 0.79
CA THR A 108 5.86 -2.45 0.50
C THR A 108 6.09 -3.86 -0.05
N THR A 109 5.54 -4.88 0.62
CA THR A 109 5.69 -6.28 0.19
C THR A 109 5.01 -6.53 -1.14
N SER A 110 3.88 -5.87 -1.43
CA SER A 110 3.21 -6.01 -2.73
C SER A 110 4.00 -5.36 -3.86
N LEU A 111 4.53 -4.16 -3.66
CA LEU A 111 5.40 -3.48 -4.64
C LEU A 111 6.68 -4.27 -4.91
N LEU A 112 7.29 -4.83 -3.87
CA LEU A 112 8.49 -5.65 -4.02
C LEU A 112 8.19 -6.93 -4.81
N ALA A 113 7.12 -7.65 -4.45
CA ALA A 113 6.70 -8.85 -5.15
C ALA A 113 6.35 -8.56 -6.61
N PHE A 114 5.62 -7.47 -6.86
CA PHE A 114 5.26 -7.07 -8.22
C PHE A 114 6.50 -6.67 -9.04
N THR A 115 7.45 -5.96 -8.45
CA THR A 115 8.74 -5.63 -9.09
C THR A 115 9.51 -6.89 -9.50
N VAL A 116 9.63 -7.87 -8.59
CA VAL A 116 10.38 -9.11 -8.85
C VAL A 116 9.71 -9.91 -9.97
N ILE A 117 8.39 -10.10 -9.92
CA ILE A 117 7.68 -10.88 -10.94
C ILE A 117 7.71 -10.16 -12.28
N LEU A 118 7.47 -8.85 -12.33
CA LEU A 118 7.49 -8.07 -13.56
C LEU A 118 8.88 -8.10 -14.23
N ALA A 119 9.96 -8.05 -13.44
CA ALA A 119 11.33 -8.04 -13.96
C ALA A 119 11.83 -9.44 -14.38
N THR A 120 11.46 -10.49 -13.64
CA THR A 120 12.09 -11.82 -13.78
C THR A 120 11.26 -12.85 -14.52
N ARG A 121 9.94 -12.67 -14.60
CA ARG A 121 9.04 -13.69 -15.13
C ARG A 121 8.58 -13.32 -16.54
N LYS A 122 8.27 -14.39 -17.28
CA LYS A 122 7.61 -14.37 -18.58
C LYS A 122 6.47 -15.38 -18.53
N MET A 123 5.47 -15.18 -19.37
CA MET A 123 4.32 -16.06 -19.53
C MET A 123 4.79 -17.47 -19.90
N SER A 124 4.27 -18.48 -19.19
CA SER A 124 4.62 -19.89 -19.44
C SER A 124 3.37 -20.75 -19.55
N PHE A 125 3.25 -21.45 -20.69
CA PHE A 125 2.08 -22.25 -21.04
C PHE A 125 2.04 -23.66 -20.41
N GLY A 126 2.84 -23.92 -19.38
CA GLY A 126 2.87 -25.22 -18.70
C GLY A 126 3.45 -26.34 -19.57
N ASP A 127 3.13 -27.59 -19.24
CA ASP A 127 3.65 -28.79 -19.91
C ASP A 127 2.87 -29.11 -21.20
N VAL A 128 2.88 -28.18 -22.14
CA VAL A 128 2.38 -28.39 -23.50
C VAL A 128 3.52 -28.67 -24.46
N GLY A 129 3.29 -29.59 -25.38
CA GLY A 129 4.34 -30.04 -26.31
C GLY A 129 4.91 -28.89 -27.15
N PRO A 130 6.18 -28.98 -27.62
CA PRO A 130 6.90 -27.87 -28.26
C PRO A 130 6.22 -27.26 -29.50
N ARG A 131 5.37 -28.02 -30.19
CA ARG A 131 4.60 -27.52 -31.34
C ARG A 131 3.42 -26.63 -30.91
N VAL A 132 2.84 -26.92 -29.75
CA VAL A 132 1.70 -26.19 -29.21
C VAL A 132 2.17 -24.86 -28.61
N THR A 133 3.35 -24.84 -27.98
CA THR A 133 3.97 -23.60 -27.50
C THR A 133 4.24 -22.64 -28.65
N VAL A 134 4.80 -23.11 -29.77
CA VAL A 134 5.07 -22.26 -30.95
C VAL A 134 3.77 -21.70 -31.55
N TYR A 135 2.73 -22.53 -31.66
CA TYR A 135 1.43 -22.06 -32.14
C TYR A 135 0.79 -21.00 -31.23
N LEU A 136 0.90 -21.17 -29.91
CA LEU A 136 0.42 -20.19 -28.93
C LEU A 136 1.23 -18.88 -28.99
N ASP A 137 2.54 -18.98 -29.15
CA ASP A 137 3.45 -17.83 -29.27
C ASP A 137 3.11 -16.98 -30.51
N GLU A 138 2.95 -17.65 -31.66
CA GLU A 138 2.58 -17.00 -32.93
C GLU A 138 1.14 -16.44 -32.91
N SER A 139 0.23 -17.08 -32.19
CA SER A 139 -1.18 -16.63 -32.08
C SER A 139 -1.39 -15.49 -31.08
N LEU A 140 -0.54 -15.37 -30.04
CA LEU A 140 -0.67 -14.37 -28.97
C LEU A 140 0.29 -13.19 -29.12
N GLY A 141 1.34 -13.34 -29.95
CA GLY A 141 2.37 -12.33 -30.21
C GLY A 141 3.47 -12.31 -29.15
N GLU A 142 4.74 -12.36 -29.58
CA GLU A 142 5.94 -12.43 -28.71
C GLU A 142 6.00 -11.29 -27.66
N GLU A 143 5.58 -10.06 -28.02
CA GLU A 143 5.59 -8.90 -27.11
C GLU A 143 4.68 -9.07 -25.89
N SER A 144 3.69 -9.97 -25.98
CA SER A 144 2.70 -10.21 -24.90
C SER A 144 3.19 -11.23 -23.87
N LEU A 145 4.32 -11.90 -24.12
CA LEU A 145 4.81 -12.99 -23.27
C LEU A 145 5.84 -12.56 -22.24
N VAL A 146 6.49 -11.41 -22.40
CA VAL A 146 7.48 -10.91 -21.43
C VAL A 146 6.86 -9.77 -20.63
N TYR A 147 6.67 -9.99 -19.32
CA TYR A 147 5.95 -9.01 -18.49
C TYR A 147 6.63 -7.65 -18.38
N ARG A 148 7.96 -7.60 -18.54
CA ARG A 148 8.73 -6.36 -18.49
C ARG A 148 8.44 -5.42 -19.67
N ASP A 149 7.96 -5.98 -20.77
CA ASP A 149 7.67 -5.22 -21.99
C ASP A 149 6.24 -4.65 -21.97
N ASP A 150 5.41 -5.06 -20.99
CA ASP A 150 4.14 -4.38 -20.70
C ASP A 150 4.41 -3.03 -20.03
N GLY A 151 4.50 -1.99 -20.87
CA GLY A 151 4.68 -0.61 -20.43
C GLY A 151 3.60 -0.11 -19.46
N ARG A 152 2.40 -0.71 -19.45
CA ARG A 152 1.32 -0.34 -18.52
C ARG A 152 1.59 -0.89 -17.12
N GLY A 153 2.01 -2.15 -17.04
CA GLY A 153 2.45 -2.77 -15.80
C GLY A 153 3.64 -2.03 -15.19
N VAL A 154 4.63 -1.67 -16.02
CA VAL A 154 5.81 -0.89 -15.59
C VAL A 154 5.39 0.51 -15.13
N ALA A 155 4.55 1.22 -15.89
CA ALA A 155 4.07 2.55 -15.49
C ALA A 155 3.30 2.50 -14.17
N GLY A 156 2.43 1.50 -13.99
CA GLY A 156 1.72 1.25 -12.74
C GLY A 156 2.69 1.06 -11.58
N LEU A 157 3.68 0.19 -11.75
CA LEU A 157 4.70 -0.08 -10.74
C LEU A 157 5.50 1.18 -10.35
N VAL A 158 5.95 1.97 -11.33
CA VAL A 158 6.72 3.21 -11.10
C VAL A 158 5.87 4.21 -10.32
N VAL A 159 4.63 4.45 -10.74
CA VAL A 159 3.70 5.35 -10.04
C VAL A 159 3.42 4.84 -8.62
N GLY A 160 3.29 3.52 -8.45
CA GLY A 160 3.14 2.87 -7.14
C GLY A 160 4.31 3.12 -6.20
N TRP A 161 5.56 3.02 -6.68
CA TRP A 161 6.75 3.36 -5.89
C TRP A 161 6.80 4.83 -5.50
N VAL A 162 6.42 5.75 -6.40
CA VAL A 162 6.34 7.18 -6.08
C VAL A 162 5.27 7.44 -5.01
N GLY A 163 4.10 6.80 -5.13
CA GLY A 163 3.05 6.85 -4.10
C GLY A 163 3.52 6.27 -2.76
N TRP A 164 4.30 5.20 -2.78
CA TRP A 164 4.86 4.59 -1.57
C TRP A 164 5.76 5.55 -0.78
N ILE A 165 6.55 6.39 -1.45
CA ILE A 165 7.38 7.40 -0.76
C ILE A 165 6.49 8.33 0.07
N GLY A 166 5.38 8.79 -0.48
CA GLY A 166 4.39 9.59 0.24
C GLY A 166 3.78 8.86 1.43
N ALA A 167 3.40 7.59 1.25
CA ALA A 167 2.88 6.73 2.31
C ALA A 167 3.91 6.53 3.44
N ALA A 168 5.18 6.30 3.11
CA ALA A 168 6.27 6.13 4.06
C ALA A 168 6.52 7.41 4.88
N VAL A 169 6.51 8.58 4.23
CA VAL A 169 6.63 9.88 4.91
C VAL A 169 5.48 10.09 5.89
N LEU A 170 4.24 9.85 5.46
CA LEU A 170 3.06 9.99 6.32
C LEU A 170 3.08 9.01 7.51
N CYS A 171 3.50 7.76 7.26
CA CYS A 171 3.69 6.78 8.32
C CYS A 171 4.76 7.22 9.32
N GLY A 172 5.90 7.75 8.83
CA GLY A 172 6.98 8.26 9.67
C GLY A 172 6.56 9.46 10.53
N LEU A 173 5.84 10.42 9.95
CA LEU A 173 5.30 11.58 10.67
C LEU A 173 4.35 11.16 11.80
N MET A 174 3.52 10.15 11.57
CA MET A 174 2.60 9.63 12.58
C MET A 174 3.34 8.96 13.76
N MET A 175 4.41 8.22 13.47
CA MET A 175 5.24 7.60 14.51
C MET A 175 6.01 8.64 15.34
N VAL A 176 6.56 9.67 14.71
CA VAL A 176 7.28 10.76 15.40
C VAL A 176 6.34 11.64 16.21
N GLY A 177 5.15 11.96 15.67
CA GLY A 177 4.12 12.70 16.39
C GLY A 177 3.70 11.99 17.68
N GLY A 178 3.55 10.66 17.62
CA GLY A 178 3.21 9.85 18.78
C GLY A 178 4.24 9.87 19.92
N LYS A 179 5.54 9.95 19.61
CA LYS A 179 6.60 10.01 20.64
C LYS A 179 6.59 11.33 21.42
N LYS A 180 6.19 12.43 20.77
CA LYS A 180 6.08 13.74 21.42
C LYS A 180 4.89 13.78 22.38
N GLU A 181 3.78 13.14 22.02
CA GLU A 181 2.59 13.02 22.86
C GLU A 181 2.84 12.13 24.08
N GLU A 182 3.50 10.98 23.91
CA GLU A 182 3.87 10.09 25.04
C GLU A 182 4.78 10.79 26.05
N LYS A 183 5.84 11.45 25.59
CA LYS A 183 6.76 12.18 26.48
C LYS A 183 6.07 13.29 27.28
N LYS A 184 5.15 14.03 26.63
CA LYS A 184 4.37 15.09 27.29
C LYS A 184 3.36 14.52 28.29
N GLY A 185 2.82 13.33 28.01
CA GLY A 185 1.96 12.61 28.96
C GLY A 185 2.72 12.24 30.22
N ASP A 186 3.89 11.62 30.09
CA ASP A 186 4.72 11.19 31.22
C ASP A 186 5.15 12.37 32.12
N GLU A 187 5.58 13.49 31.52
CA GLU A 187 5.96 14.70 32.27
C GLU A 187 4.78 15.27 33.09
N MET A 188 3.56 15.24 32.55
CA MET A 188 2.35 15.72 33.24
C MET A 188 1.94 14.82 34.42
N TRP A 189 2.12 13.50 34.30
CA TRP A 189 1.83 12.56 35.39
C TRP A 189 2.85 12.69 36.53
N VAL A 190 4.12 12.93 36.20
CA VAL A 190 5.18 13.23 37.17
C VAL A 190 4.88 14.53 37.91
N GLU A 191 4.57 15.61 37.19
CA GLU A 191 4.22 16.91 37.79
C GLU A 191 2.98 16.81 38.70
N LYS A 192 1.95 16.07 38.27
CA LYS A 192 0.76 15.85 39.10
C LYS A 192 1.06 15.05 40.38
N GLY A 193 1.95 14.05 40.29
CA GLY A 193 2.40 13.28 41.45
C GLY A 193 3.15 14.13 42.47
N GLU A 194 4.05 15.00 42.00
CA GLU A 194 4.80 15.92 42.87
C GLU A 194 3.90 16.95 43.57
N VAL A 195 2.87 17.46 42.89
CA VAL A 195 1.90 18.40 43.48
C VAL A 195 1.01 17.72 44.53
N GLU A 196 0.57 16.48 44.31
CA GLU A 196 -0.20 15.71 45.30
C GLU A 196 0.64 15.30 46.52
N GLU A 197 1.94 15.05 46.34
CA GLU A 197 2.85 14.73 47.44
C GLU A 197 3.23 15.95 48.28
N SER A 198 3.49 17.10 47.63
CA SER A 198 3.76 18.38 48.31
C SER A 198 2.55 18.86 49.13
N SER A 199 1.34 18.75 48.58
CA SER A 199 0.10 19.16 49.28
C SER A 199 -0.26 18.24 50.46
N ARG A 200 0.16 16.96 50.42
CA ARG A 200 0.03 16.06 51.56
C ARG A 200 1.03 16.39 52.68
N ALA A 201 2.26 16.78 52.33
CA ALA A 201 3.30 17.15 53.30
C ALA A 201 3.01 18.45 54.06
N GLU A 202 2.28 19.40 53.45
CA GLU A 202 1.87 20.67 54.08
C GLU A 202 0.65 20.54 55.03
N SER A 203 0.00 19.37 55.03
CA SER A 203 -1.23 19.10 55.81
C SER A 203 -1.01 18.38 57.15
N VAL A 204 0.25 18.21 57.57
CA VAL A 204 0.68 17.56 58.83
C VAL A 204 1.40 18.56 59.72
#